data_AF-A0A3C1KVD7-F1
#
_entry.id   AF-A0A3C1KVD7-F1
#
_cell.length_a   1.000
_cell.length_b   1.000
_cell.length_c   1.000
_cell.angle_alpha   90.00
_cell.angle_beta   90.00
_cell.angle_gamma   90.00
#
_symmetry.space_group_name_H-M   'P 1'
#
loop_
_entity.id
_entity.type
_entity.pdbx_description
1 polymer ?
#
loop_
_entity_poly.entity_id
_entity_poly.type
_entity_poly.pdbx_seq_one_letter_code
_entity_poly.pdbx_strand_id
1 'polypeptide(L)'
;MNYNNGTNYVTSAVGAQKRYADSPVISLKGAKKPQATFYYRGNWETGTYDDFKVYVVADGSASMAYNLNASTTWEKRVIPLTKWLDKDIKIRFEFATSDNFQNQFAGAFVDDLSVVDLACTGDKDCDDGNACSLDKCSNGTCVFAN
;
A
#
# COMPACT_ATOMS: atom_id res chain seq x y z
N MET A 1 -2.64 -9.45 -3.46
CA MET A 1 -3.73 -9.87 -2.53
C MET A 1 -5.08 -9.64 -3.20
N ASN A 2 -5.99 -10.62 -3.13
CA ASN A 2 -7.31 -10.55 -3.73
C ASN A 2 -8.38 -10.73 -2.63
N TYR A 3 -9.21 -9.71 -2.41
CA TYR A 3 -10.24 -9.68 -1.38
C TYR A 3 -11.56 -10.36 -1.81
N ASN A 4 -11.64 -10.88 -3.04
CA ASN A 4 -12.85 -11.45 -3.61
C ASN A 4 -12.53 -12.67 -4.50
N ASN A 5 -13.39 -13.69 -4.52
CA ASN A 5 -13.30 -14.82 -5.46
C ASN A 5 -13.74 -14.45 -6.90
N GLY A 6 -13.82 -13.16 -7.20
CA GLY A 6 -14.20 -12.62 -8.51
C GLY A 6 -15.68 -12.78 -8.84
N THR A 7 -16.52 -13.19 -7.89
CA THR A 7 -17.95 -13.46 -8.18
C THR A 7 -18.94 -12.62 -7.39
N ASN A 8 -18.67 -12.14 -6.16
CA ASN A 8 -19.44 -11.11 -5.42
C ASN A 8 -18.75 -10.80 -4.06
N TYR A 9 -18.74 -9.53 -3.60
CA TYR A 9 -18.59 -9.28 -2.16
C TYR A 9 -19.82 -9.85 -1.45
N VAL A 10 -19.63 -10.57 -0.34
CA VAL A 10 -20.67 -11.35 0.33
C VAL A 10 -21.93 -10.49 0.58
N THR A 11 -23.01 -10.77 -0.14
CA THR A 11 -24.31 -10.08 -0.04
C THR A 11 -25.19 -10.60 1.10
N SER A 12 -24.62 -11.28 2.10
CA SER A 12 -25.42 -11.91 3.15
C SER A 12 -25.94 -10.88 4.14
N ALA A 13 -27.14 -10.34 3.92
CA ALA A 13 -28.10 -9.73 4.87
C ALA A 13 -27.59 -8.75 5.95
N VAL A 14 -26.31 -8.42 5.97
CA VAL A 14 -25.59 -7.58 6.92
C VAL A 14 -24.99 -6.49 6.04
N GLY A 15 -25.43 -5.25 6.25
CA GLY A 15 -24.96 -4.08 5.53
C GLY A 15 -23.43 -3.91 5.55
N ALA A 16 -22.96 -2.85 4.88
CA ALA A 16 -21.63 -2.27 4.97
C ALA A 16 -20.50 -3.19 5.49
N GLN A 17 -19.70 -3.78 4.61
CA GLN A 17 -18.59 -4.65 5.03
C GLN A 17 -17.28 -3.89 5.07
N LYS A 18 -16.53 -4.08 6.16
CA LYS A 18 -15.17 -3.54 6.28
C LYS A 18 -14.18 -4.66 6.54
N ARG A 19 -13.24 -4.84 5.62
CA ARG A 19 -12.17 -5.84 5.73
C ARG A 19 -10.83 -5.18 5.47
N TYR A 20 -9.81 -5.76 6.06
CA TYR A 20 -8.45 -5.29 5.88
C TYR A 20 -7.49 -6.45 5.82
N ALA A 21 -6.32 -6.17 5.28
CA ALA A 21 -5.17 -7.02 5.46
C ALA A 21 -3.95 -6.18 5.81
N ASP A 22 -3.17 -6.76 6.70
CA ASP A 22 -1.96 -6.16 7.23
C ASP A 22 -0.75 -6.86 6.62
N SER A 23 0.28 -6.08 6.30
CA SER A 23 1.62 -6.62 6.12
C SER A 23 2.12 -7.27 7.43
N PRO A 24 3.20 -8.06 7.37
CA PRO A 24 4.03 -8.32 8.55
C PRO A 24 4.49 -7.01 9.21
N VAL A 25 4.98 -7.12 10.45
CA VAL A 25 5.62 -6.00 11.13
C VAL A 25 6.90 -5.63 10.38
N ILE A 26 7.06 -4.34 10.11
CA ILE A 26 8.24 -3.75 9.47
C ILE A 26 8.85 -2.79 10.48
N SER A 27 10.10 -3.02 10.86
CA SER A 27 10.81 -2.09 11.76
C SER A 27 11.43 -0.96 10.95
N LEU A 28 11.10 0.28 11.29
CA LEU A 28 11.71 1.48 10.72
C LEU A 28 12.83 2.04 11.60
N LYS A 29 13.34 1.23 12.53
CA LYS A 29 14.42 1.62 13.43
C LYS A 29 15.69 1.93 12.67
N GLY A 30 16.22 3.13 12.84
CA GLY A 30 17.43 3.58 12.17
C GLY A 30 17.25 3.97 10.69
N ALA A 31 16.06 3.77 10.12
CA ALA A 31 15.75 4.22 8.77
C ALA A 31 15.86 5.75 8.66
N LYS A 32 16.12 6.28 7.47
CA LYS A 32 16.29 7.72 7.24
C LYS A 32 15.33 8.26 6.19
N LYS A 33 15.12 7.53 5.10
CA LYS A 33 14.17 7.87 4.02
C LYS A 33 13.32 6.65 3.64
N PRO A 34 12.60 6.03 4.58
CA PRO A 34 11.75 4.88 4.28
C PRO A 34 10.53 5.29 3.44
N GLN A 35 10.19 4.45 2.47
CA GLN A 35 8.96 4.54 1.70
C GLN A 35 8.35 3.16 1.46
N ALA A 36 7.04 3.10 1.37
CA ALA A 36 6.33 1.94 0.81
C ALA A 36 5.93 2.21 -0.63
N THR A 37 6.08 1.21 -1.50
CA THR A 37 5.54 1.23 -2.86
C THR A 37 4.68 0.00 -3.10
N PHE A 38 3.61 0.14 -3.88
CA PHE A 38 2.80 -0.98 -4.33
C PHE A 38 2.06 -0.59 -5.61
N TYR A 39 1.60 -1.58 -6.36
CA TYR A 39 0.66 -1.41 -7.45
C TYR A 39 -0.75 -1.74 -6.98
N TYR A 40 -1.73 -0.99 -7.46
CA TYR A 40 -3.13 -1.29 -7.22
C TYR A 40 -3.97 -1.13 -8.49
N ARG A 41 -5.08 -1.86 -8.53
CA ARG A 41 -6.10 -1.82 -9.57
C ARG A 41 -7.42 -2.21 -8.94
N GLY A 42 -8.53 -1.69 -9.43
CA GLY A 42 -9.83 -2.18 -9.02
C GLY A 42 -10.97 -1.29 -9.45
N ASN A 43 -12.16 -1.85 -9.36
CA ASN A 43 -13.41 -1.14 -9.56
C ASN A 43 -14.30 -1.40 -8.35
N TRP A 44 -15.01 -0.38 -7.90
CA TRP A 44 -15.92 -0.39 -6.74
C TRP A 44 -16.85 0.82 -6.84
N GLU A 45 -17.90 0.87 -6.01
CA GLU A 45 -18.85 1.98 -6.04
C GLU A 45 -18.19 3.27 -5.54
N THR A 46 -18.00 4.24 -6.42
CA THR A 46 -17.29 5.49 -6.07
C THR A 46 -18.21 6.52 -5.40
N GLY A 47 -17.66 7.44 -4.61
CA GLY A 47 -18.40 8.48 -3.90
C GLY A 47 -18.36 8.22 -2.39
N THR A 48 -19.51 8.20 -1.73
CA THR A 48 -19.62 7.93 -0.28
C THR A 48 -19.98 6.48 0.03
N TYR A 49 -19.82 5.58 -0.95
CA TYR A 49 -20.29 4.19 -0.88
C TYR A 49 -19.13 3.23 -0.56
N ASP A 50 -18.24 2.96 -1.52
CA ASP A 50 -17.09 2.09 -1.28
C ASP A 50 -15.78 2.87 -1.24
N ASP A 51 -14.92 2.49 -0.29
CA ASP A 51 -13.62 3.11 -0.05
C ASP A 51 -12.51 2.06 -0.11
N PHE A 52 -11.41 2.41 -0.79
CA PHE A 52 -10.15 1.69 -0.68
C PHE A 52 -9.07 2.57 -0.06
N LYS A 53 -8.77 2.33 1.21
CA LYS A 53 -7.88 3.16 2.02
C LYS A 53 -6.62 2.41 2.41
N VAL A 54 -5.52 3.15 2.49
CA VAL A 54 -4.24 2.64 2.98
C VAL A 54 -3.91 3.33 4.29
N TYR A 55 -3.59 2.54 5.29
CA TYR A 55 -3.21 2.99 6.63
C TYR A 55 -1.80 2.52 6.96
N VAL A 56 -1.10 3.32 7.77
CA VAL A 56 0.08 2.87 8.51
C VAL A 56 -0.34 2.64 9.95
N VAL A 57 -0.19 1.40 10.42
CA VAL A 57 -0.49 1.01 11.80
C VAL A 57 0.79 1.04 12.61
N ALA A 58 0.84 1.89 13.63
CA ALA A 58 1.97 2.00 14.56
C ALA A 58 1.43 2.23 15.97
N ASP A 59 2.08 1.69 17.00
CA ASP A 59 1.67 1.84 18.40
C ASP A 59 0.20 1.47 18.66
N GLY A 60 -0.29 0.44 17.97
CA GLY A 60 -1.69 -0.01 18.04
C GLY A 60 -2.71 0.89 17.35
N SER A 61 -2.27 1.99 16.72
CA SER A 61 -3.15 2.98 16.09
C SER A 61 -2.98 3.02 14.57
N ALA A 62 -4.09 3.06 13.82
CA ALA A 62 -4.08 3.20 12.37
C ALA A 62 -4.15 4.68 11.97
N SER A 63 -3.17 5.16 11.21
CA SER A 63 -3.17 6.48 10.59
C SER A 63 -3.41 6.36 9.09
N MET A 64 -4.44 7.02 8.56
CA MET A 64 -4.71 6.99 7.11
C MET A 64 -3.56 7.68 6.37
N ALA A 65 -2.96 6.96 5.42
CA ALA A 65 -1.96 7.49 4.51
C ALA A 65 -2.61 7.96 3.20
N TYR A 66 -3.55 7.19 2.66
CA TYR A 66 -4.24 7.50 1.40
C TYR A 66 -5.68 6.98 1.37
N ASN A 67 -6.55 7.69 0.65
CA ASN A 67 -7.79 7.15 0.10
C ASN A 67 -7.62 7.08 -1.43
N LEU A 68 -7.77 5.88 -2.00
CA LEU A 68 -7.50 5.62 -3.40
C LEU A 68 -8.79 5.67 -4.22
N ASN A 69 -8.68 6.17 -5.44
CA ASN A 69 -9.78 6.14 -6.41
C ASN A 69 -9.78 4.80 -7.14
N ALA A 70 -10.94 4.35 -7.61
CA ALA A 70 -11.02 3.20 -8.50
C ALA A 70 -10.18 3.45 -9.77
N SER A 71 -9.47 2.42 -10.23
CA SER A 71 -8.67 2.46 -11.46
C SER A 71 -8.74 1.13 -12.18
N THR A 72 -9.11 1.17 -13.45
CA THR A 72 -9.19 -0.04 -14.28
C THR A 72 -7.83 -0.51 -14.80
N THR A 73 -6.81 0.33 -14.65
CA THR A 73 -5.40 0.07 -14.96
C THR A 73 -4.58 -0.09 -13.68
N TRP A 74 -3.44 -0.76 -13.75
CA TRP A 74 -2.50 -0.82 -12.62
C TRP A 74 -1.81 0.52 -12.43
N GLU A 75 -1.93 1.07 -11.22
CA GLU A 75 -1.29 2.32 -10.81
C GLU A 75 -0.29 2.07 -9.69
N LYS A 76 0.87 2.72 -9.77
CA LYS A 76 1.86 2.68 -8.69
C LYS A 76 1.53 3.74 -7.65
N ARG A 77 1.61 3.38 -6.37
CA ARG A 77 1.54 4.30 -5.24
C ARG A 77 2.84 4.29 -4.46
N VAL A 78 3.21 5.47 -3.97
CA VAL A 78 4.40 5.71 -3.15
C VAL A 78 3.93 6.41 -1.87
N ILE A 79 4.27 5.85 -0.72
CA ILE A 79 3.92 6.39 0.60
C ILE A 79 5.22 6.69 1.34
N PRO A 80 5.57 7.97 1.55
CA PRO A 80 6.66 8.33 2.46
C PRO A 80 6.32 7.88 3.89
N LEU A 81 7.25 7.18 4.54
CA LEU A 81 7.05 6.64 5.89
C LEU A 81 7.80 7.44 6.96
N THR A 82 8.36 8.60 6.61
CA THR A 82 9.16 9.45 7.50
C THR A 82 8.42 9.91 8.76
N LYS A 83 7.08 9.93 8.76
CA LYS A 83 6.26 10.21 9.94
C LYS A 83 6.36 9.14 11.03
N TRP A 84 6.77 7.92 10.68
CA TRP A 84 6.82 6.76 11.57
C TRP A 84 8.25 6.23 11.78
N LEU A 85 9.27 7.08 11.62
CA LEU A 85 10.66 6.74 11.93
C LEU A 85 10.78 6.17 13.35
N ASP A 86 11.68 5.19 13.48
CA ASP A 86 11.99 4.51 14.74
C ASP A 86 10.81 3.74 15.38
N LYS A 87 9.77 3.45 14.60
CA LYS A 87 8.64 2.61 15.01
C LYS A 87 8.61 1.29 14.28
N ASP A 88 7.96 0.31 14.91
CA ASP A 88 7.48 -0.89 14.24
C ASP A 88 6.09 -0.59 13.64
N ILE A 89 5.94 -0.85 12.34
CA ILE A 89 4.73 -0.52 11.60
C ILE A 89 4.13 -1.73 10.88
N LYS A 90 2.88 -1.61 10.45
CA LYS A 90 2.28 -2.44 9.39
C LYS A 90 1.66 -1.53 8.33
N ILE A 91 1.71 -1.95 7.07
CA ILE A 91 0.91 -1.37 6.00
C ILE A 91 -0.43 -2.11 5.98
N ARG A 92 -1.52 -1.38 6.19
CA ARG A 92 -2.88 -1.92 6.17
C ARG A 92 -3.61 -1.42 4.94
N PHE A 93 -4.08 -2.35 4.13
CA PHE A 93 -5.04 -2.08 3.06
C PHE A 93 -6.43 -2.37 3.60
N GLU A 94 -7.32 -1.38 3.59
CA GLU A 94 -8.71 -1.52 4.04
C GLU A 94 -9.63 -1.28 2.85
N PHE A 95 -10.53 -2.23 2.61
CA PHE A 95 -11.65 -2.05 1.69
C PHE A 95 -12.94 -2.06 2.49
N ALA A 96 -13.73 -1.00 2.34
CA ALA A 96 -14.99 -0.81 3.04
C ALA A 96 -16.10 -0.58 2.03
N THR A 97 -17.18 -1.34 2.11
CA THR A 97 -18.45 -1.03 1.45
C THR A 97 -19.38 -0.37 2.44
N SER A 98 -20.17 0.61 2.03
CA SER A 98 -21.09 1.33 2.92
C SER A 98 -22.54 0.86 2.82
N ASP A 99 -22.92 0.15 1.76
CA ASP A 99 -24.27 -0.38 1.61
C ASP A 99 -24.33 -1.71 0.83
N ASN A 100 -25.56 -2.13 0.52
CA ASN A 100 -25.85 -3.38 -0.19
C ASN A 100 -26.11 -3.16 -1.70
N PHE A 101 -25.93 -1.95 -2.21
CA PHE A 101 -26.11 -1.59 -3.62
C PHE A 101 -24.80 -1.76 -4.40
N GLN A 102 -24.90 -1.95 -5.72
CA GLN A 102 -23.79 -2.10 -6.68
C GLN A 102 -22.56 -2.96 -6.28
N ASN A 103 -22.74 -3.98 -5.44
CA ASN A 103 -21.67 -4.87 -4.98
C ASN A 103 -21.15 -5.89 -6.03
N GLN A 104 -21.50 -5.73 -7.31
CA GLN A 104 -21.08 -6.61 -8.40
C GLN A 104 -19.63 -6.41 -8.85
N PHE A 105 -18.92 -5.44 -8.28
CA PHE A 105 -17.54 -5.17 -8.67
C PHE A 105 -16.55 -6.13 -7.99
N ALA A 106 -15.42 -6.34 -8.66
CA ALA A 106 -14.34 -7.19 -8.13
C ALA A 106 -13.66 -6.59 -6.88
N GLY A 107 -13.76 -5.28 -6.68
CA GLY A 107 -13.09 -4.54 -5.62
C GLY A 107 -11.64 -4.23 -5.94
N ALA A 108 -10.85 -4.04 -4.88
CA ALA A 108 -9.45 -3.68 -4.96
C ALA A 108 -8.51 -4.89 -5.03
N PHE A 109 -7.52 -4.78 -5.90
CA PHE A 109 -6.36 -5.66 -6.02
C PHE A 109 -5.10 -4.86 -5.69
N VAL A 110 -4.18 -5.50 -4.97
CA VAL A 110 -2.87 -4.94 -4.63
C VAL A 110 -1.80 -5.94 -5.02
N ASP A 111 -0.72 -5.46 -5.62
CA ASP A 111 0.45 -6.26 -5.94
C ASP A 111 1.77 -5.51 -5.68
N ASP A 112 2.87 -6.25 -5.66
CA ASP A 112 4.25 -5.72 -5.56
C ASP A 112 4.46 -4.73 -4.39
N LEU A 113 3.94 -5.06 -3.21
CA LEU A 113 4.23 -4.29 -1.99
C LEU A 113 5.72 -4.42 -1.65
N SER A 114 6.43 -3.30 -1.64
CA SER A 114 7.82 -3.18 -1.22
C SER A 114 7.97 -2.04 -0.22
N VAL A 115 8.86 -2.21 0.75
CA VAL A 115 9.26 -1.14 1.68
C VAL A 115 10.78 -1.04 1.65
N VAL A 116 11.28 0.13 1.31
CA VAL A 116 12.71 0.40 1.12
C VAL A 116 13.11 1.68 1.84
N ASP A 117 14.31 1.70 2.40
CA ASP A 117 14.96 2.96 2.81
C ASP A 117 15.78 3.48 1.64
N LEU A 118 15.45 4.68 1.15
CA LEU A 118 16.17 5.30 0.04
C LEU A 118 17.42 6.06 0.49
N ALA A 119 17.74 6.11 1.78
CA ALA A 119 18.94 6.81 2.22
C ALA A 119 20.21 6.00 1.94
N CYS A 120 21.26 6.69 1.51
CA CYS A 120 22.53 6.08 1.19
C CYS A 120 23.70 7.00 1.52
N THR A 121 24.88 6.41 1.69
CA THR A 121 26.17 7.10 1.80
C THR A 121 27.10 6.80 0.63
N GLY A 122 26.83 5.72 -0.11
CA GLY A 122 27.47 5.40 -1.38
C GLY A 122 26.65 4.39 -2.20
N ASP A 123 27.05 4.14 -3.43
CA ASP A 123 26.29 3.32 -4.41
C ASP A 123 25.97 1.92 -3.88
N LYS A 124 26.86 1.31 -3.08
CA LYS A 124 26.61 -0.02 -2.51
C LYS A 124 25.37 -0.08 -1.60
N ASP A 125 25.00 1.03 -0.97
CA ASP A 125 23.86 1.09 -0.05
C ASP A 125 22.53 1.05 -0.82
N CYS A 126 22.60 1.22 -2.14
CA CYS A 126 21.46 1.24 -3.04
C CYS A 126 21.27 -0.06 -3.80
N ASP A 127 22.04 -1.12 -3.53
CA ASP A 127 21.83 -2.42 -4.19
C ASP A 127 20.44 -2.96 -3.85
N ASP A 128 19.53 -2.97 -4.84
CA ASP A 128 18.17 -3.51 -4.71
C ASP A 128 18.08 -4.98 -5.13
N GLY A 129 19.22 -5.61 -5.45
CA GLY A 129 19.32 -6.99 -5.91
C GLY A 129 18.89 -7.20 -7.37
N ASN A 130 18.54 -6.14 -8.10
CA ASN A 130 18.21 -6.21 -9.51
C ASN A 130 19.46 -5.96 -10.38
N ALA A 131 19.99 -7.02 -10.99
CA ALA A 131 21.14 -6.91 -11.88
C ALA A 131 20.91 -6.03 -13.13
N CYS A 132 19.66 -5.65 -13.42
CA CYS A 132 19.31 -4.78 -14.53
C CYS A 132 19.25 -3.29 -14.16
N SER A 133 19.39 -2.90 -12.89
CA SER A 133 19.46 -1.50 -12.48
C SER A 133 20.90 -1.03 -12.29
N LEU A 134 21.13 0.24 -12.62
CA LEU A 134 22.27 1.01 -12.16
C LEU A 134 21.90 1.68 -10.84
N ASP A 135 22.45 1.15 -9.75
CA ASP A 135 22.18 1.61 -8.39
C ASP A 135 23.17 2.72 -8.02
N LYS A 136 22.68 3.96 -7.92
CA LYS A 136 23.52 5.12 -7.59
C LYS A 136 23.01 5.86 -6.38
N CYS A 137 23.93 6.20 -5.48
CA CYS A 137 23.68 7.13 -4.41
C CYS A 137 23.90 8.56 -4.90
N SER A 138 22.81 9.28 -5.14
CA SER A 138 22.84 10.67 -5.57
C SER A 138 22.29 11.58 -4.46
N ASN A 139 23.13 12.48 -3.94
CA ASN A 139 22.77 13.40 -2.85
C ASN A 139 22.14 12.69 -1.63
N GLY A 140 22.73 11.56 -1.23
CA GLY A 140 22.27 10.74 -0.10
C GLY A 140 20.90 10.09 -0.32
N THR A 141 20.51 9.89 -1.59
CA THR A 141 19.28 9.19 -1.98
C THR A 141 19.59 8.16 -3.06
N CYS A 142 19.07 6.95 -2.92
CA CYS A 142 19.18 5.93 -3.95
C CYS A 142 18.36 6.30 -5.19
N VAL A 143 19.02 6.23 -6.33
CA VAL A 143 18.45 6.44 -7.66
C VAL A 143 18.76 5.20 -8.49
N PHE A 144 17.71 4.64 -9.07
CA PHE A 144 17.74 3.42 -9.88
C PHE A 144 17.46 3.79 -11.33
N ALA A 145 18.35 3.43 -12.26
CA ALA A 145 18.16 3.64 -13.69
C ALA A 145 18.28 2.32 -14.44
N ASN A 146 17.46 2.14 -15.48
CA ASN A 146 17.51 1.00 -16.40
C ASN A 146 18.17 1.39 -17.72
#